data_AF-A0A059X4B9-F1
#
_entry.id   AF-A0A059X4B9-F1
#
_cell.length_a   1.000
_cell.length_b   1.000
_cell.length_c   1.000
_cell.angle_alpha   90.00
_cell.angle_beta   90.00
_cell.angle_gamma   90.00
#
_symmetry.space_group_name_H-M   'P 1'
#
loop_
_entity.id
_entity.type
_entity.pdbx_description
1 polymer ?
#
loop_
_entity_poly.entity_id
_entity_poly.type
_entity_poly.pdbx_seq_one_letter_code
_entity_poly.pdbx_strand_id
1 'polypeptide(L)'
;MEEQLLHFIWHRRLFNSESLITTGGEPVEIINPGIPNADQGPDFLQARIRIGDQLWAGHVEIHIRSSAWYLHSHEVDPHYNTVILHVVWKEDQPVYTSGGFHGKQGGQIFAGTLSSSHE
;
A
#
# COMPACT_ATOMS: atom_id res chain seq x y z
N MET A 1 3.43 -2.00 -17.89
CA MET A 1 4.14 -1.37 -16.77
C MET A 1 4.63 -2.47 -15.86
N GLU A 2 5.81 -2.33 -15.27
CA GLU A 2 6.46 -3.34 -14.43
C GLU A 2 6.45 -2.89 -12.96
N GLU A 3 6.39 -3.83 -12.03
CA GLU A 3 6.36 -3.52 -10.58
C GLU A 3 7.63 -2.80 -10.11
N GLN A 4 8.80 -3.17 -10.64
CA GLN A 4 10.06 -2.49 -10.33
C GLN A 4 10.01 -0.98 -10.60
N LEU A 5 9.27 -0.54 -11.63
CA LEU A 5 9.08 0.89 -11.89
C LEU A 5 8.20 1.54 -10.80
N LEU A 6 7.15 0.86 -10.33
CA LEU A 6 6.32 1.35 -9.23
C LEU A 6 7.13 1.44 -7.92
N HIS A 7 7.99 0.46 -7.64
CA HIS A 7 8.87 0.49 -6.47
C HIS A 7 9.81 1.69 -6.54
N PHE A 8 10.39 1.95 -7.73
CA PHE A 8 11.24 3.12 -7.93
C PHE A 8 10.47 4.43 -7.74
N ILE A 9 9.28 4.56 -8.33
CA ILE A 9 8.42 5.75 -8.19
C ILE A 9 8.05 5.97 -6.72
N TRP A 10 7.63 4.91 -6.01
CA TRP A 10 7.31 4.94 -4.58
C TRP A 10 8.51 5.41 -3.75
N HIS A 11 9.63 4.69 -3.86
CA HIS A 11 10.83 4.92 -3.05
C HIS A 11 11.39 6.32 -3.25
N ARG A 12 11.38 6.81 -4.50
CA ARG A 12 11.90 8.13 -4.87
C ARG A 12 10.86 9.25 -4.74
N ARG A 13 9.63 8.92 -4.32
CA ARG A 13 8.49 9.85 -4.22
C ARG A 13 8.24 10.64 -5.51
N LEU A 14 8.32 9.97 -6.66
CA LEU A 14 8.18 10.59 -7.99
C LEU A 14 6.71 10.67 -8.44
N PHE A 15 5.87 11.24 -7.58
CA PHE A 15 4.42 11.40 -7.80
C PHE A 15 3.92 12.60 -6.99
N ASN A 16 2.72 13.07 -7.30
CA ASN A 16 2.13 14.16 -6.54
C ASN A 16 1.68 13.64 -5.15
N SER A 17 2.38 14.06 -4.11
CA SER A 17 2.10 13.66 -2.74
C SER A 17 1.14 14.59 -2.00
N GLU A 18 0.72 15.71 -2.60
CA GLU A 18 -0.08 16.74 -1.91
C GLU A 18 -1.56 16.36 -1.75
N SER A 19 -2.05 15.42 -2.55
CA SER A 19 -3.48 15.07 -2.62
C SER A 19 -3.72 13.58 -2.81
N LEU A 20 -2.98 12.74 -2.07
CA LEU A 20 -3.21 11.30 -2.08
C LEU A 20 -4.45 10.96 -1.27
N ILE A 21 -5.24 10.04 -1.82
CA ILE A 21 -6.43 9.48 -1.16
C ILE A 21 -6.44 7.96 -1.34
N THR A 22 -7.03 7.26 -0.38
CA THR A 22 -7.31 5.83 -0.51
C THR A 22 -8.48 5.63 -1.48
N THR A 23 -8.66 4.41 -1.98
CA THR A 23 -9.84 4.04 -2.79
C THR A 23 -11.15 4.15 -2.01
N GLY A 24 -11.08 4.15 -0.68
CA GLY A 24 -12.19 4.47 0.23
C GLY A 24 -12.40 5.98 0.48
N GLY A 25 -11.56 6.85 -0.08
CA GLY A 25 -11.68 8.31 0.02
C GLY A 25 -11.00 8.95 1.23
N GLU A 26 -10.22 8.21 2.01
CA GLU A 26 -9.48 8.79 3.15
C GLU A 26 -8.20 9.49 2.67
N PRO A 27 -7.85 10.67 3.22
CA PRO A 27 -6.61 11.35 2.87
C PRO A 27 -5.39 10.55 3.32
N VAL A 28 -4.35 10.53 2.50
CA VAL A 28 -3.09 9.82 2.75
C VAL A 28 -1.93 10.81 2.77
N GLU A 29 -1.11 10.76 3.81
CA GLU A 29 0.14 11.51 3.90
C GLU A 29 1.30 10.54 4.17
N ILE A 30 2.30 10.55 3.28
CA ILE A 30 3.48 9.68 3.40
C ILE A 30 4.55 10.39 4.24
N ILE A 31 4.60 10.07 5.53
CA ILE A 31 5.65 10.59 6.43
C ILE A 31 7.00 9.92 6.12
N ASN A 32 7.02 8.59 5.96
CA ASN A 32 8.17 7.79 5.55
C ASN A 32 7.70 6.65 4.62
N PRO A 33 8.23 6.51 3.38
CA PRO A 33 7.78 5.47 2.45
C PRO A 33 8.23 4.05 2.85
N GLY A 34 9.11 3.94 3.85
CA GLY A 34 9.75 2.70 4.25
C GLY A 34 11.10 2.47 3.60
N ILE A 35 11.73 1.36 3.98
CA ILE A 35 13.04 0.89 3.52
C ILE A 35 12.80 -0.29 2.57
N PRO A 36 13.36 -0.30 1.35
CA PRO A 36 13.24 -1.44 0.44
C PRO A 36 13.64 -2.75 1.13
N ASN A 37 12.79 -3.76 1.01
CA ASN A 37 13.08 -5.12 1.47
C ASN A 37 13.73 -5.91 0.33
N ALA A 38 14.86 -6.57 0.63
CA ALA A 38 15.51 -7.49 -0.31
C ALA A 38 15.25 -8.96 0.04
N ASP A 39 14.62 -9.20 1.19
CA ASP A 39 14.28 -10.51 1.70
C ASP A 39 12.81 -10.85 1.45
N GLN A 40 12.35 -11.99 1.96
CA GLN A 40 10.94 -12.37 1.90
C GLN A 40 10.05 -11.37 2.66
N GLY A 41 8.82 -11.21 2.18
CA GLY A 41 7.79 -10.40 2.81
C GLY A 41 7.54 -9.11 2.02
N PRO A 42 6.96 -8.08 2.67
CA PRO A 42 6.51 -6.90 1.96
C PRO A 42 7.63 -6.11 1.31
N ASP A 43 7.30 -5.37 0.25
CA ASP A 43 8.28 -4.61 -0.56
C ASP A 43 9.03 -3.52 0.21
N PHE A 44 8.37 -2.86 1.16
CA PHE A 44 8.98 -1.81 1.98
C PHE A 44 8.66 -1.99 3.46
N LEU A 45 9.71 -1.99 4.27
CA LEU A 45 9.64 -2.14 5.72
C LEU A 45 9.58 -0.79 6.44
N GLN A 46 8.98 -0.77 7.63
CA GLN A 46 9.01 0.37 8.56
C GLN A 46 8.50 1.70 7.98
N ALA A 47 7.50 1.66 7.11
CA ALA A 47 6.81 2.85 6.63
C ALA A 47 6.04 3.54 7.77
N ARG A 48 5.88 4.86 7.63
CA ARG A 48 5.00 5.68 8.48
C ARG A 48 4.08 6.48 7.59
N ILE A 49 2.78 6.23 7.69
CA ILE A 49 1.77 6.80 6.79
C ILE A 49 0.60 7.28 7.65
N ARG A 50 0.16 8.52 7.44
CA ARG A 50 -1.09 9.00 8.03
C ARG A 50 -2.22 8.72 7.05
N ILE A 51 -3.28 8.09 7.53
CA ILE A 51 -4.50 7.78 6.76
C ILE A 51 -5.68 8.29 7.58
N GLY A 52 -6.42 9.25 7.04
CA GLY A 52 -7.37 10.03 7.83
C GLY A 52 -6.65 10.78 8.96
N ASP A 53 -7.14 10.62 10.18
CA ASP A 53 -6.55 11.22 11.39
C ASP A 53 -5.54 10.31 12.10
N GLN A 54 -5.34 9.08 11.61
CA GLN A 54 -4.52 8.06 12.27
C GLN A 54 -3.14 7.95 11.63
N LEU A 55 -2.09 7.99 12.46
CA LEU A 55 -0.73 7.63 12.04
C LEU A 55 -0.53 6.12 12.19
N TRP A 56 -0.11 5.48 11.10
CA TRP A 56 0.18 4.05 11.01
C TRP A 56 1.69 3.82 10.90
N ALA A 57 2.16 2.74 11.51
CA ALA A 57 3.53 2.25 11.39
C ALA A 57 3.49 0.76 11.01
N GLY A 58 4.14 0.41 9.90
CA GLY A 58 4.03 -0.94 9.34
C GLY A 58 4.80 -1.08 8.03
N HIS A 59 4.28 -1.89 7.12
CA HIS A 59 4.92 -2.19 5.83
C HIS A 59 4.05 -1.72 4.66
N VAL A 60 4.67 -1.59 3.50
CA VAL A 60 3.98 -1.25 2.25
C VAL A 60 4.24 -2.37 1.26
N GLU A 61 3.17 -2.77 0.58
CA GLU A 61 3.21 -3.72 -0.52
C GLU A 61 2.80 -3.03 -1.81
N ILE A 62 3.40 -3.38 -2.94
CA ILE A 62 3.17 -2.75 -4.23
C ILE A 62 2.87 -3.80 -5.29
N HIS A 63 1.75 -3.62 -6.01
CA HIS A 63 1.41 -4.48 -7.14
C HIS A 63 0.86 -3.67 -8.32
N ILE A 64 0.88 -4.25 -9.53
CA ILE A 64 0.16 -3.62 -10.65
C ILE A 64 -1.36 -3.68 -10.41
N ARG A 65 -1.87 -4.78 -9.87
CA ARG A 65 -3.29 -4.98 -9.61
C ARG A 65 -3.50 -5.40 -8.16
N SER A 66 -4.58 -4.92 -7.54
CA SER A 66 -4.98 -5.39 -6.21
C SER A 66 -5.19 -6.89 -6.15
N SER A 67 -5.74 -7.51 -7.19
CA SER A 67 -5.96 -8.96 -7.26
C SER A 67 -4.70 -9.82 -7.13
N ALA A 68 -3.51 -9.26 -7.36
CA ALA A 68 -2.25 -9.94 -7.15
C ALA A 68 -2.04 -10.35 -5.68
N TRP A 69 -2.67 -9.65 -4.74
CA TRP A 69 -2.65 -9.99 -3.32
C TRP A 69 -3.04 -11.46 -3.06
N TYR A 70 -4.14 -11.91 -3.66
CA TYR A 70 -4.61 -13.29 -3.54
C TYR A 70 -3.85 -14.26 -4.44
N LEU A 71 -3.38 -13.80 -5.61
CA LEU A 71 -2.56 -14.61 -6.51
C LEU A 71 -1.27 -15.07 -5.83
N HIS A 72 -0.69 -14.22 -4.99
CA HIS A 72 0.51 -14.49 -4.21
C HIS A 72 0.22 -15.04 -2.80
N SER A 73 -1.05 -15.29 -2.48
CA SER A 73 -1.49 -15.83 -1.19
C SER A 73 -1.10 -14.96 0.02
N HIS A 74 -0.96 -13.65 -0.16
CA HIS A 74 -0.60 -12.71 0.92
C HIS A 74 -1.68 -12.62 2.00
N GLU A 75 -2.93 -12.96 1.67
CA GLU A 75 -4.03 -13.00 2.63
C GLU A 75 -3.82 -14.03 3.74
N VAL A 76 -3.10 -15.14 3.46
CA VAL A 76 -2.83 -16.21 4.43
C VAL A 76 -1.38 -16.22 4.94
N ASP A 77 -0.52 -15.35 4.42
CA ASP A 77 0.89 -15.28 4.82
C ASP A 77 1.08 -14.27 5.99
N PRO A 78 1.51 -14.74 7.18
CA PRO A 78 1.70 -13.87 8.34
C PRO A 78 2.69 -12.72 8.15
N HIS A 79 3.62 -12.82 7.18
CA HIS A 79 4.56 -11.72 6.90
C HIS A 79 3.87 -10.44 6.41
N TYR A 80 2.63 -10.57 5.91
CA TYR A 80 1.87 -9.46 5.31
C TYR A 80 0.83 -8.87 6.26
N ASN A 81 0.67 -9.44 7.47
CA ASN A 81 -0.28 -8.97 8.49
C ASN A 81 0.00 -7.55 9.00
N THR A 82 1.22 -7.06 8.79
CA THR A 82 1.68 -5.72 9.19
C THR A 82 1.75 -4.74 8.00
N VAL A 83 1.27 -5.12 6.82
CA VAL A 83 1.07 -4.20 5.69
C VAL A 83 -0.03 -3.20 6.06
N ILE A 84 0.31 -1.91 6.01
CA ILE A 84 -0.58 -0.80 6.35
C ILE A 84 -1.11 -0.05 5.11
N LEU A 85 -0.49 -0.28 3.95
CA LEU A 85 -0.90 0.31 2.68
C LEU A 85 -0.48 -0.64 1.53
N HIS A 86 -1.41 -0.94 0.64
CA HIS A 86 -1.18 -1.69 -0.59
C HIS A 86 -1.25 -0.72 -1.77
N VAL A 87 -0.09 -0.30 -2.28
CA VAL A 87 -0.04 0.64 -3.40
C VAL A 87 -0.28 -0.13 -4.69
N VAL A 88 -1.26 0.29 -5.47
CA VAL A 88 -1.60 -0.40 -6.72
C VAL A 88 -1.74 0.58 -7.87
N TRP A 89 -1.36 0.15 -9.06
CA TRP A 89 -1.68 0.92 -10.26
C TRP A 89 -3.17 0.86 -10.60
N LYS A 90 -3.76 -0.31 -10.44
CA LYS A 90 -5.18 -0.55 -10.69
C LYS A 90 -5.79 -1.32 -9.53
N GLU A 91 -6.74 -0.69 -8.84
CA GLU A 91 -7.66 -1.42 -7.99
C GLU A 91 -8.71 -2.12 -8.88
N ASP A 92 -8.63 -3.45 -8.96
CA ASP A 92 -9.57 -4.31 -9.68
C ASP A 92 -10.49 -5.12 -8.76
N GLN A 93 -10.16 -5.22 -7.47
CA GLN A 93 -11.03 -5.76 -6.43
C GLN A 93 -10.53 -5.39 -5.01
N PRO A 94 -11.41 -5.33 -4.01
CA PRO A 94 -11.00 -5.20 -2.61
C PRO A 94 -10.15 -6.38 -2.14
N VAL A 95 -9.14 -6.11 -1.31
CA VAL A 95 -8.24 -7.12 -0.72
C VAL A 95 -8.32 -7.12 0.79
N TYR A 96 -8.18 -8.29 1.40
CA TYR A 96 -8.25 -8.48 2.85
C TYR A 96 -7.07 -9.31 3.37
N THR A 97 -6.61 -9.00 4.58
CA THR A 97 -5.62 -9.83 5.30
C THR A 97 -6.30 -10.73 6.33
N SER A 98 -5.73 -11.92 6.60
CA SER A 98 -6.27 -12.89 7.57
C SER A 98 -6.16 -12.43 9.03
N GLY A 99 -5.29 -11.47 9.35
CA GLY A 99 -5.19 -10.95 10.71
C GLY A 99 -4.29 -9.74 10.87
N GLY A 100 -4.87 -8.54 10.94
CA GLY A 100 -4.17 -7.30 11.27
C GLY A 100 -5.14 -6.23 11.73
N PHE A 101 -4.73 -5.28 12.56
CA PHE A 101 -5.55 -4.24 13.16
C PHE A 101 -6.21 -3.34 12.10
N HIS A 102 -7.54 -3.43 11.92
CA HIS A 102 -8.27 -2.53 11.02
C HIS A 102 -9.35 -1.77 11.79
N GLY A 103 -9.05 -0.51 12.08
CA GLY A 103 -10.02 0.46 12.56
C GLY A 103 -11.04 0.72 11.46
N LYS A 104 -12.27 0.24 11.71
CA LYS A 104 -13.51 0.43 10.94
C LYS A 104 -13.60 -0.36 9.62
N GLN A 105 -14.36 -1.47 9.74
CA GLN A 105 -14.84 -2.38 8.71
C GLN A 105 -13.77 -3.29 8.09
N GLY A 106 -13.53 -4.41 8.79
CA GLY A 106 -13.11 -5.70 8.23
C GLY A 106 -11.92 -5.66 7.27
N GLY A 107 -10.69 -5.59 7.79
CA GLY A 107 -9.49 -6.15 7.14
C GLY A 107 -9.08 -5.60 5.78
N GLN A 108 -9.74 -4.56 5.25
CA GLN A 108 -9.45 -4.05 3.91
C GLN A 108 -8.16 -3.24 3.94
N ILE A 109 -7.19 -3.63 3.10
CA ILE A 109 -5.94 -2.88 2.98
C ILE A 109 -6.20 -1.63 2.16
N PHE A 110 -5.73 -0.49 2.64
CA PHE A 110 -5.85 0.77 1.91
C PHE A 110 -5.14 0.66 0.56
N ALA A 111 -5.89 0.84 -0.53
CA ALA A 111 -5.33 0.97 -1.87
C ALA A 111 -5.13 2.43 -2.22
N GLY A 112 -3.96 2.77 -2.77
CA GLY A 112 -3.67 4.10 -3.31
C GLY A 112 -3.21 3.98 -4.76
N THR A 113 -3.80 4.78 -5.65
CA THR A 113 -3.36 4.85 -7.06
C THR A 113 -2.37 6.00 -7.23
N LEU A 114 -1.28 5.73 -7.95
CA LEU A 114 -0.34 6.76 -8.36
C LEU A 114 -0.87 7.43 -9.65
N SER A 115 -1.82 8.35 -9.54
CA SER A 115 -2.19 9.17 -10.69
C SER A 115 -1.18 10.31 -10.87
N SER A 116 -0.68 10.49 -12.09
CA SER A 116 0.02 11.71 -12.48
C SER A 116 -1.02 12.80 -12.68
N SER A 117 -0.82 13.98 -12.08
CA SER A 117 -1.70 15.14 -12.16
C SER A 117 -1.69 15.84 -13.53
N HIS A 118 -1.78 15.08 -14.62
CA HIS A 118 -2.02 15.58 -15.97
C HIS A 118 -3.14 14.77 -16.61
N GLU A 119 -4.36 15.07 -16.18
CA GLU A 119 -5.56 15.10 -17.04
C GLU A 119 -6.17 16.51 -16.93
#